data_AF-A0A0E1NHX3-F1
#
_entry.id   AF-A0A0E1NHX3-F1
#
_cell.length_a   1.000
_cell.length_b   1.000
_cell.length_c   1.000
_cell.angle_alpha   90.00
_cell.angle_beta   90.00
_cell.angle_gamma   90.00
#
_symmetry.space_group_name_H-M   'P 1'
#
loop_
_entity.id
_entity.type
_entity.pdbx_description
1 polymer ?
#
loop_
_entity_poly.entity_id
_entity_poly.type
_entity_poly.pdbx_seq_one_letter_code
_entity_poly.pdbx_strand_id
1 'polypeptide(L)'
;MKILIIDECFYTRSGVNTYLNNSTSLNLRDVPTVEQATSTIQDFNPEIIIVNLTQYCRFGGHCPLLEHFLRCCDQAKVYIYLDAAYPFSETPIPLTGSVSILAKKHLPELLQSLSRISHDSGKSHLSCPASLFSPQEHKVMCYWMTEMPNYRIAKKLNISDSTVYSHKRHITEKIKVRNRLELCFIYNVFKYLY
;
A
#
# COMPACT_ATOMS: atom_id res chain seq x y z
N MET A 1 -17.78 -6.88 -10.48
CA MET A 1 -16.70 -6.49 -9.54
C MET A 1 -16.83 -5.01 -9.19
N LYS A 2 -16.84 -4.65 -7.91
CA LYS A 2 -16.94 -3.24 -7.45
C LYS A 2 -15.56 -2.66 -7.16
N ILE A 3 -15.19 -1.56 -7.83
CA ILE A 3 -13.90 -0.89 -7.65
C ILE A 3 -14.13 0.55 -7.20
N LEU A 4 -13.44 0.94 -6.12
CA LEU A 4 -13.37 2.32 -5.63
C LEU A 4 -12.00 2.93 -5.95
N ILE A 5 -11.99 4.10 -6.59
CA ILE A 5 -10.77 4.86 -6.91
C ILE A 5 -10.71 6.12 -6.04
N ILE A 6 -9.57 6.35 -5.40
CA ILE A 6 -9.38 7.47 -4.48
C ILE A 6 -8.11 8.22 -4.89
N ASP A 7 -8.27 9.40 -5.48
CA ASP A 7 -7.15 10.27 -5.88
C ASP A 7 -7.63 11.70 -5.93
N GLU A 8 -6.88 12.68 -5.45
CA GLU A 8 -7.25 14.10 -5.57
C GLU A 8 -7.24 14.57 -7.04
N CYS A 9 -6.37 13.98 -7.86
CA CYS A 9 -6.22 14.31 -9.27
C CYS A 9 -7.41 13.80 -10.09
N PHE A 10 -8.27 14.74 -10.50
CA PHE A 10 -9.43 14.47 -11.36
C PHE A 10 -9.05 13.71 -12.65
N TYR A 11 -7.94 14.08 -13.29
CA TYR A 11 -7.50 13.43 -14.52
C TYR A 11 -7.12 11.96 -14.31
N THR A 12 -6.55 11.61 -13.15
CA THR A 12 -6.24 10.22 -12.83
C THR A 12 -7.53 9.43 -12.64
N ARG A 13 -8.48 9.94 -11.84
CA ARG A 13 -9.77 9.28 -11.65
C ARG A 13 -10.55 9.12 -12.96
N SER A 14 -10.64 10.18 -13.76
CA SER A 14 -11.30 10.17 -15.08
C SER A 14 -10.63 9.19 -16.06
N GLY A 15 -9.29 9.16 -16.09
CA GLY A 15 -8.54 8.23 -16.92
C GLY A 15 -8.77 6.76 -16.51
N VAL A 16 -8.74 6.47 -15.21
CA VAL A 16 -9.02 5.11 -14.70
C VAL A 16 -10.46 4.70 -15.01
N ASN A 17 -11.44 5.58 -14.75
CA ASN A 17 -12.85 5.33 -15.05
C ASN A 17 -13.05 5.04 -16.55
N THR A 18 -12.47 5.86 -17.42
CA THR A 18 -12.56 5.68 -18.88
C THR A 18 -11.90 4.38 -19.34
N TYR A 19 -10.75 4.02 -18.77
CA TYR A 19 -10.04 2.80 -19.12
C TYR A 19 -10.82 1.53 -18.73
N LEU A 20 -11.39 1.52 -17.53
CA LEU A 20 -12.10 0.35 -16.98
C LEU A 20 -13.57 0.26 -17.41
N ASN A 21 -14.24 1.37 -17.77
CA ASN A 21 -15.64 1.36 -18.21
C ASN A 21 -15.90 0.58 -19.50
N ASN A 22 -14.85 0.22 -20.26
CA ASN A 22 -14.98 -0.65 -21.42
C ASN A 22 -15.36 -2.10 -21.05
N SER A 23 -15.31 -2.47 -19.77
CA SER A 23 -15.72 -3.78 -19.26
C SER A 23 -17.12 -3.71 -18.62
N THR A 24 -18.12 -4.34 -19.24
CA THR A 24 -19.54 -4.30 -18.81
C THR A 24 -19.83 -4.90 -17.43
N SER A 25 -18.88 -5.62 -16.83
CA SER A 25 -19.01 -6.30 -15.53
C SER A 25 -18.43 -5.52 -14.34
N LEU A 26 -17.91 -4.31 -14.58
CA LEU A 26 -17.31 -3.46 -13.56
C LEU A 26 -18.28 -2.38 -13.08
N ASN A 27 -18.43 -2.26 -11.76
CA ASN A 27 -19.11 -1.13 -11.14
C ASN A 27 -18.03 -0.24 -10.51
N LEU A 28 -17.84 0.95 -11.08
CA LEU A 28 -16.80 1.88 -10.68
C LEU A 28 -17.41 3.02 -9.87
N ARG A 29 -16.70 3.44 -8.82
CA ARG A 29 -16.96 4.68 -8.10
C ARG A 29 -15.63 5.35 -7.83
N ASP A 30 -15.61 6.68 -7.85
CA ASP A 30 -14.42 7.44 -7.54
C ASP A 30 -14.73 8.57 -6.55
N VAL A 31 -13.76 8.88 -5.69
CA VAL A 31 -13.82 10.01 -4.75
C VAL A 31 -12.48 10.73 -4.71
N PRO A 32 -12.48 12.05 -4.44
CA PRO A 32 -11.25 12.82 -4.45
C PRO A 32 -10.37 12.59 -3.21
N THR A 33 -10.96 12.27 -2.05
CA THR A 33 -10.20 12.25 -0.79
C THR A 33 -10.53 11.05 0.10
N VAL A 34 -9.63 10.76 1.05
CA VAL A 34 -9.76 9.66 2.01
C VAL A 34 -10.93 9.90 2.98
N GLU A 35 -11.21 11.16 3.33
CA GLU A 35 -12.36 11.53 4.17
C GLU A 35 -13.67 11.08 3.51
N GLN A 36 -13.84 11.36 2.21
CA GLN A 36 -15.03 10.96 1.46
C GLN A 36 -15.05 9.45 1.18
N ALA A 37 -13.89 8.82 1.09
CA ALA A 37 -13.79 7.39 0.86
C ALA A 37 -14.39 6.56 2.01
N THR A 38 -14.30 7.04 3.25
CA THR A 38 -14.76 6.29 4.43
C THR A 38 -16.27 5.98 4.37
N SER A 39 -17.10 7.00 4.11
CA SER A 39 -18.55 6.80 3.90
C SER A 39 -18.82 6.00 2.63
N THR A 40 -18.08 6.29 1.57
CA THR A 40 -18.25 5.59 0.29
C THR A 40 -17.95 4.10 0.39
N ILE A 41 -16.98 3.68 1.19
CA ILE A 41 -16.66 2.26 1.43
C ILE A 41 -17.85 1.56 2.09
N GLN A 42 -18.48 2.19 3.09
CA GLN A 42 -19.64 1.63 3.78
C GLN A 42 -20.85 1.49 2.84
N ASP A 43 -21.14 2.51 2.05
CA ASP A 43 -22.31 2.53 1.15
C ASP A 43 -22.12 1.66 -0.09
N PHE A 44 -20.90 1.64 -0.64
CA PHE A 44 -20.60 0.97 -1.90
C PHE A 44 -20.18 -0.49 -1.71
N ASN A 45 -19.51 -0.80 -0.59
CA ASN A 45 -18.89 -2.08 -0.30
C ASN A 45 -17.97 -2.57 -1.45
N PRO A 46 -16.85 -1.87 -1.73
CA PRO A 46 -15.95 -2.21 -2.83
C PRO A 46 -15.18 -3.52 -2.57
N GLU A 47 -14.96 -4.30 -3.63
CA GLU A 47 -14.09 -5.49 -3.59
C GLU A 47 -12.62 -5.10 -3.79
N ILE A 48 -12.38 -4.03 -4.55
CA ILE A 48 -11.05 -3.48 -4.83
C ILE A 48 -11.04 -1.99 -4.55
N ILE A 49 -10.00 -1.52 -3.86
CA ILE A 49 -9.73 -0.10 -3.63
C ILE A 49 -8.40 0.25 -4.26
N ILE A 50 -8.37 1.28 -5.10
CA ILE A 50 -7.16 1.82 -5.73
C ILE A 50 -6.98 3.25 -5.20
N VAL A 51 -5.92 3.49 -4.42
CA VAL A 51 -5.79 4.73 -3.64
C VAL A 51 -4.41 5.38 -3.78
N ASN A 52 -4.40 6.69 -4.04
CA ASN A 52 -3.22 7.53 -3.98
C ASN A 52 -2.98 8.00 -2.53
N LEU A 53 -1.90 7.55 -1.89
CA LEU A 53 -1.54 7.99 -0.53
C LEU A 53 -0.28 8.86 -0.47
N THR A 54 0.16 9.41 -1.61
CA THR A 54 1.41 10.18 -1.70
C THR A 54 1.48 11.34 -0.71
N GLN A 55 0.37 12.03 -0.45
CA GLN A 55 0.35 13.13 0.52
C GLN A 55 0.60 12.65 1.96
N TYR A 56 0.06 11.50 2.35
CA TYR A 56 0.21 10.96 3.69
C TYR A 56 1.62 10.43 3.96
N CYS A 57 2.37 10.06 2.92
CA CYS A 57 3.79 9.73 3.04
C CYS A 57 4.64 10.91 3.57
N ARG A 58 4.18 12.16 3.39
CA ARG A 58 4.85 13.36 3.90
C ARG A 58 4.51 13.67 5.36
N PHE A 59 3.52 12.97 5.93
CA PHE A 59 3.08 13.19 7.30
C PHE A 59 3.87 12.29 8.27
N GLY A 60 4.94 12.84 8.86
CA GLY A 60 5.81 12.09 9.78
C GLY A 60 5.14 11.65 11.09
N GLY A 61 4.09 12.37 11.52
CA GLY A 61 3.37 12.11 12.76
C GLY A 61 2.33 10.99 12.69
N HIS A 62 1.54 10.87 13.74
CA HIS A 62 0.33 10.04 13.77
C HIS A 62 -0.81 10.75 13.03
N CYS A 63 -1.45 10.06 12.10
CA CYS A 63 -2.54 10.56 11.26
C CYS A 63 -3.81 9.73 11.54
N PRO A 64 -4.70 10.20 12.43
CA PRO A 64 -5.91 9.46 12.81
C PRO A 64 -6.82 9.15 11.62
N LEU A 65 -6.91 10.07 10.66
CA LEU A 65 -7.71 9.89 9.46
C LEU A 65 -7.23 8.70 8.63
N LEU A 66 -5.91 8.62 8.37
CA LEU A 66 -5.36 7.53 7.57
C LEU A 66 -5.49 6.19 8.29
N GLU A 67 -5.24 6.16 9.62
CA GLU A 67 -5.43 4.96 10.43
C GLU A 67 -6.89 4.47 10.38
N HIS A 68 -7.85 5.39 10.52
CA HIS A 68 -9.27 5.05 10.44
C HIS A 68 -9.64 4.51 9.05
N PHE A 69 -9.21 5.19 7.99
CA PHE A 69 -9.46 4.76 6.62
C PHE A 69 -8.95 3.35 6.33
N LEU A 70 -7.71 3.03 6.73
CA LEU A 70 -7.14 1.71 6.49
C LEU A 70 -7.92 0.60 7.21
N ARG A 71 -8.44 0.86 8.42
CA ARG A 71 -9.35 -0.07 9.12
C ARG A 71 -10.67 -0.28 8.39
N CYS A 72 -11.18 0.74 7.70
CA CYS A 72 -12.40 0.58 6.91
C CYS A 72 -12.19 -0.30 5.66
N CYS A 73 -10.94 -0.53 5.25
CA CYS A 73 -10.62 -1.29 4.04
C CYS A 73 -10.49 -2.81 4.25
N ASP A 74 -10.74 -3.33 5.45
CA ASP A 74 -10.42 -4.72 5.84
C ASP A 74 -11.02 -5.81 4.93
N GLN A 75 -12.16 -5.52 4.27
CA GLN A 75 -12.86 -6.47 3.40
C GLN A 75 -12.47 -6.37 1.92
N ALA A 76 -11.66 -5.38 1.53
CA ALA A 76 -11.30 -5.11 0.14
C ALA A 76 -9.83 -5.46 -0.15
N LYS A 77 -9.52 -5.80 -1.40
CA LYS A 77 -8.14 -5.78 -1.89
C LYS A 77 -7.72 -4.33 -2.13
N VAL A 78 -6.70 -3.85 -1.44
CA VAL A 78 -6.24 -2.47 -1.53
C VAL A 78 -4.94 -2.38 -2.33
N TYR A 79 -4.92 -1.51 -3.33
CA TYR A 79 -3.73 -1.12 -4.07
C TYR A 79 -3.40 0.35 -3.78
N ILE A 80 -2.37 0.56 -2.97
CA ILE A 80 -1.82 1.88 -2.67
C ILE A 80 -0.82 2.23 -3.77
N TYR A 81 -1.01 3.33 -4.48
CA TYR A 81 0.01 3.86 -5.39
C TYR A 81 0.56 5.19 -4.92
N LEU A 82 1.82 5.43 -5.26
CA LEU A 82 2.56 6.63 -4.88
C LEU A 82 3.07 7.37 -6.12
N ASP A 83 2.92 8.69 -6.15
CA ASP A 83 3.54 9.59 -7.12
C ASP A 83 5.02 9.80 -6.76
N ALA A 84 5.76 8.70 -6.85
CA ALA A 84 7.19 8.57 -6.61
C ALA A 84 7.76 7.50 -7.54
N ALA A 85 9.07 7.54 -7.79
CA ALA A 85 9.74 6.53 -8.61
C ALA A 85 9.84 5.15 -7.95
N TYR A 86 9.61 5.10 -6.64
CA TYR A 86 9.69 3.93 -5.78
C TYR A 86 8.30 3.59 -5.17
N PRO A 87 8.05 2.33 -4.76
CA PRO A 87 8.98 1.20 -4.77
C PRO A 87 9.43 0.78 -6.18
N PHE A 88 10.68 0.35 -6.32
CA PHE A 88 11.28 -0.08 -7.59
C PHE A 88 10.86 -1.51 -7.93
N SER A 89 9.58 -1.68 -8.27
CA SER A 89 8.98 -2.96 -8.66
C SER A 89 8.00 -2.75 -9.80
N GLU A 90 8.06 -3.61 -10.81
CA GLU A 90 7.09 -3.63 -11.93
C GLU A 90 5.73 -4.19 -11.52
N THR A 91 5.69 -4.97 -10.44
CA THR A 91 4.47 -5.56 -9.88
C THR A 91 4.17 -4.99 -8.50
N PRO A 92 2.89 -4.90 -8.09
CA PRO A 92 2.55 -4.44 -6.74
C PRO A 92 3.20 -5.30 -5.66
N ILE A 93 3.88 -4.65 -4.71
CA ILE A 93 4.51 -5.32 -3.58
C ILE A 93 3.43 -5.63 -2.53
N PRO A 94 3.17 -6.89 -2.17
CA PRO A 94 2.22 -7.22 -1.12
C PRO A 94 2.79 -6.80 0.25
N LEU A 95 2.12 -5.86 0.92
CA LEU A 95 2.46 -5.45 2.29
C LEU A 95 1.82 -6.39 3.30
N THR A 96 0.54 -6.70 3.09
CA THR A 96 -0.26 -7.65 3.86
C THR A 96 -1.05 -8.53 2.88
N GLY A 97 -1.90 -9.41 3.41
CA GLY A 97 -2.73 -10.26 2.55
C GLY A 97 -3.72 -9.49 1.66
N SER A 98 -4.25 -8.37 2.15
CA SER A 98 -5.21 -7.54 1.42
C SER A 98 -4.58 -6.28 0.81
N VAL A 99 -3.43 -5.81 1.30
CA VAL A 99 -2.85 -4.53 0.88
C VAL A 99 -1.56 -4.72 0.09
N SER A 100 -1.49 -4.07 -1.08
CA SER A 100 -0.31 -4.01 -1.93
C SER A 100 0.06 -2.57 -2.24
N ILE A 101 1.34 -2.31 -2.52
CA ILE A 101 1.85 -0.98 -2.85
C ILE A 101 2.64 -0.96 -4.16
N LEU A 102 2.52 0.13 -4.93
CA LEU A 102 3.22 0.31 -6.19
C LEU A 102 3.59 1.78 -6.46
N ALA A 103 4.52 2.00 -7.39
CA ALA A 103 4.74 3.32 -7.96
C ALA A 103 3.66 3.65 -8.98
N LYS A 104 3.21 4.91 -9.06
CA LYS A 104 2.12 5.37 -9.96
C LYS A 104 2.40 5.06 -11.43
N LYS A 105 3.67 5.03 -11.84
CA LYS A 105 4.06 4.64 -13.20
C LYS A 105 3.58 3.23 -13.60
N HIS A 106 3.32 2.35 -12.63
CA HIS A 106 2.84 0.99 -12.84
C HIS A 106 1.31 0.84 -12.67
N LEU A 107 0.59 1.96 -12.50
CA LEU A 107 -0.86 1.95 -12.43
C LEU A 107 -1.51 1.40 -13.72
N PRO A 108 -1.07 1.77 -14.94
CA PRO A 108 -1.66 1.22 -16.18
C PRO A 108 -1.61 -0.31 -16.26
N GLU A 109 -0.51 -0.93 -15.85
CA GLU A 109 -0.32 -2.39 -15.83
C GLU A 109 -1.24 -3.05 -14.81
N LEU A 110 -1.43 -2.43 -13.63
CA LEU A 110 -2.42 -2.87 -12.66
C LEU A 110 -3.83 -2.84 -13.26
N LEU A 111 -4.23 -1.73 -13.90
CA LEU A 111 -5.56 -1.63 -14.53
C LEU A 111 -5.77 -2.68 -15.62
N GLN A 112 -4.75 -2.95 -16.44
CA GLN A 112 -4.80 -4.00 -17.45
C GLN A 112 -4.96 -5.39 -16.82
N SER A 113 -4.33 -5.66 -15.69
CA SER A 113 -4.49 -6.93 -14.98
C SER A 113 -5.91 -7.09 -14.41
N LEU A 114 -6.47 -6.02 -13.84
CA LEU A 114 -7.82 -6.02 -13.25
C LEU A 114 -8.91 -6.19 -14.31
N SER A 115 -8.75 -5.58 -15.49
CA SER A 115 -9.69 -5.77 -16.59
C SER A 115 -9.72 -7.23 -17.05
N ARG A 116 -8.57 -7.91 -17.14
CA ARG A 116 -8.50 -9.34 -17.48
C ARG A 116 -9.19 -10.23 -16.44
N ILE A 117 -8.99 -9.98 -15.15
CA ILE A 117 -9.65 -10.74 -14.07
C ILE A 117 -11.18 -10.62 -14.17
N SER A 118 -11.69 -9.45 -14.57
CA SER A 118 -13.14 -9.25 -14.73
C SER A 118 -13.78 -10.10 -15.84
N HIS A 119 -12.98 -10.57 -16.80
CA HIS A 119 -13.44 -11.43 -17.89
C HIS A 119 -13.35 -12.91 -17.56
N ASP A 120 -12.49 -13.30 -16.63
CA ASP A 120 -12.25 -14.69 -16.26
C ASP A 120 -12.98 -15.03 -14.95
N SER A 121 -14.22 -15.51 -15.08
CA SER A 121 -15.16 -15.81 -13.98
C SER A 121 -14.74 -16.94 -13.00
N GLY A 122 -13.46 -17.34 -13.01
CA GLY A 122 -12.89 -18.33 -12.10
C GLY A 122 -12.36 -17.68 -10.83
N LYS A 123 -12.94 -18.02 -9.68
CA LYS A 123 -12.47 -17.63 -8.33
C LYS A 123 -10.99 -17.95 -8.14
N SER A 124 -10.10 -16.99 -8.38
CA SER A 124 -8.74 -17.07 -7.87
C SER A 124 -8.74 -16.54 -6.43
N HIS A 125 -8.91 -17.45 -5.48
CA HIS A 125 -8.49 -17.20 -4.10
C HIS A 125 -6.97 -17.01 -4.13
N LEU A 126 -6.53 -15.77 -4.35
CA LEU A 126 -5.14 -15.36 -4.18
C LEU A 126 -4.82 -15.42 -2.69
N SER A 127 -4.50 -16.64 -2.26
CA SER A 127 -3.96 -16.97 -0.95
C SER A 127 -2.70 -16.13 -0.76
N CYS A 128 -2.79 -15.17 0.14
CA CYS A 128 -1.82 -14.10 0.23
C CYS A 128 -0.90 -14.30 1.46
N PRO A 129 0.40 -13.94 1.38
CA PRO A 129 1.32 -14.12 2.49
C PRO A 129 0.88 -13.27 3.69
N ALA A 130 1.00 -13.83 4.89
CA ALA A 130 0.51 -13.24 6.14
C ALA A 130 1.10 -11.84 6.48
N SER A 131 2.24 -11.47 5.88
CA SER A 131 2.92 -10.18 6.05
C SER A 131 4.18 -10.14 5.16
N LEU A 132 4.57 -8.96 4.63
CA LEU A 132 5.85 -8.78 3.94
C LEU A 132 7.06 -8.95 4.89
N PHE A 133 6.93 -8.43 6.11
CA PHE A 133 7.99 -8.42 7.10
C PHE A 133 7.76 -9.50 8.15
N SER A 134 8.83 -10.18 8.53
CA SER A 134 8.82 -11.00 9.74
C SER A 134 8.59 -10.14 10.97
N PRO A 135 8.09 -10.70 12.09
CA PRO A 135 7.91 -9.95 13.34
C PRO A 135 9.20 -9.25 13.80
N GLN A 136 10.37 -9.85 13.56
CA GLN A 136 11.65 -9.27 13.93
C GLN A 136 12.05 -8.09 13.03
N GLU A 137 11.86 -8.21 11.71
CA GLU A 137 12.07 -7.10 10.78
C GLU A 137 11.15 -5.93 11.11
N HIS A 138 9.87 -6.22 11.43
CA HIS A 138 8.92 -5.18 11.83
C HIS A 138 9.40 -4.41 13.07
N LYS A 139 9.84 -5.11 14.13
CA LYS A 139 10.41 -4.47 15.33
C LYS A 139 11.64 -3.61 15.03
N VAL A 140 12.58 -4.14 14.22
CA VAL A 140 13.78 -3.39 13.79
C VAL A 140 13.37 -2.14 13.01
N MET A 141 12.41 -2.27 12.10
CA MET A 141 11.89 -1.17 11.29
C MET A 141 11.30 -0.07 12.18
N CYS A 142 10.44 -0.40 13.15
CA CYS A 142 9.84 0.59 14.05
C CYS A 142 10.90 1.43 14.77
N TYR A 143 11.92 0.79 15.38
CA TYR A 143 12.98 1.54 16.05
C TYR A 143 13.88 2.32 15.07
N TRP A 144 14.11 1.77 13.88
CA TRP A 144 14.90 2.46 12.86
C TRP A 144 14.21 3.74 12.35
N MET A 145 12.88 3.72 12.23
CA MET A 145 12.08 4.88 11.83
C MET A 145 12.00 5.93 12.94
N THR A 146 12.16 5.56 14.21
CA THR A 146 12.36 6.50 15.33
C THR A 146 13.82 6.94 15.49
N GLU A 147 14.64 6.80 14.44
CA GLU A 147 16.04 7.22 14.41
C GLU A 147 16.96 6.55 15.44
N MET A 148 16.58 5.37 15.93
CA MET A 148 17.39 4.65 16.91
C MET A 148 18.67 4.11 16.25
N PRO A 149 19.86 4.36 16.83
CA PRO A 149 21.11 3.80 16.33
C PRO A 149 21.15 2.28 16.53
N ASN A 150 21.89 1.58 15.66
CA ASN A 150 21.91 0.11 15.62
C ASN A 150 22.20 -0.52 16.98
N TYR A 151 23.20 -0.03 17.72
CA TYR A 151 23.58 -0.60 19.02
C TYR A 151 22.44 -0.56 20.05
N ARG A 152 21.57 0.47 20.00
CA ARG A 152 20.40 0.56 20.88
C ARG A 152 19.29 -0.40 20.45
N ILE A 153 19.06 -0.53 19.14
CA ILE A 153 18.13 -1.51 18.59
C ILE A 153 18.57 -2.93 18.98
N ALA A 154 19.84 -3.24 18.78
CA ALA A 154 20.48 -4.51 19.12
C ALA A 154 20.27 -4.85 20.60
N LYS A 155 20.57 -3.91 21.51
CA LYS A 155 20.35 -4.08 22.95
C LYS A 155 18.87 -4.28 23.29
N LYS A 156 17.95 -3.51 22.69
CA LYS A 156 16.50 -3.63 22.96
C LYS A 156 15.92 -4.96 22.47
N LEU A 157 16.41 -5.46 21.35
CA LEU A 157 15.90 -6.68 20.72
C LEU A 157 16.70 -7.94 21.05
N ASN A 158 17.73 -7.81 21.90
CA ASN A 158 18.65 -8.89 22.27
C ASN A 158 19.26 -9.62 21.05
N ILE A 159 19.74 -8.85 20.07
CA ILE A 159 20.44 -9.32 18.86
C ILE A 159 21.75 -8.56 18.68
N SER A 160 22.62 -8.98 17.76
CA SER A 160 23.86 -8.25 17.47
C SER A 160 23.62 -7.02 16.59
N ASP A 161 24.57 -6.08 16.59
CA ASP A 161 24.57 -4.92 15.69
C ASP A 161 24.58 -5.34 14.20
N SER A 162 25.34 -6.39 13.88
CA SER A 162 25.37 -6.97 12.54
C SER A 162 24.02 -7.55 12.12
N THR A 163 23.27 -8.20 13.04
CA THR A 163 21.92 -8.69 12.76
C THR A 163 20.94 -7.53 12.50
N VAL A 164 21.06 -6.42 13.23
CA VAL A 164 20.26 -5.20 12.94
C VAL A 164 20.56 -4.70 11.53
N TYR A 165 21.84 -4.62 11.14
CA TYR A 165 22.22 -4.21 9.79
C TYR A 165 21.63 -5.13 8.71
N SER A 166 21.73 -6.46 8.88
CA SER A 166 21.12 -7.43 7.97
C SER A 166 19.61 -7.26 7.86
N HIS A 167 18.90 -7.06 8.98
CA HIS A 167 17.45 -6.80 8.94
C HIS A 167 17.12 -5.51 8.19
N LYS A 168 17.85 -4.41 8.41
CA LYS A 168 17.64 -3.14 7.69
C LYS A 168 17.80 -3.33 6.19
N ARG A 169 18.83 -4.07 5.77
CA ARG A 169 19.07 -4.43 4.37
C ARG A 169 17.91 -5.23 3.79
N HIS A 170 17.48 -6.30 4.47
CA HIS A 170 16.35 -7.11 4.01
C HIS A 170 15.05 -6.31 3.93
N ILE A 171 14.79 -5.42 4.89
CA ILE A 171 13.63 -4.52 4.86
C ILE A 171 13.65 -3.67 3.58
N THR A 172 14.78 -3.02 3.27
CA THR A 172 14.91 -2.20 2.06
C THR A 172 14.79 -3.01 0.77
N GLU A 173 15.34 -4.23 0.74
CA GLU A 173 15.27 -5.14 -0.41
C GLU A 173 13.86 -5.68 -0.65
N LYS A 174 13.08 -5.93 0.42
CA LYS A 174 11.70 -6.40 0.35
C LYS A 174 10.74 -5.32 -0.16
N ILE A 175 10.85 -4.10 0.36
CA ILE A 175 10.02 -2.97 -0.10
C ILE A 175 10.54 -2.36 -1.41
N LYS A 176 11.69 -2.81 -1.91
CA LYS A 176 12.33 -2.32 -3.14
C LYS A 176 12.60 -0.81 -3.09
N VAL A 177 13.23 -0.34 -2.03
CA VAL A 177 13.76 1.03 -1.90
C VAL A 177 15.28 1.00 -1.78
N ARG A 178 15.93 2.09 -2.17
CA ARG A 178 17.40 2.20 -2.23
C ARG A 178 18.01 2.76 -0.96
N ASN A 179 17.25 3.54 -0.20
CA ASN A 179 17.80 4.24 0.96
C ASN A 179 16.74 4.46 2.06
N ARG A 180 17.22 4.92 3.22
CA ARG A 180 16.40 5.17 4.41
C ARG A 180 15.34 6.26 4.19
N LEU A 181 15.62 7.27 3.37
CA LEU A 181 14.67 8.37 3.14
C LEU A 181 13.45 7.88 2.34
N GLU A 182 13.69 7.10 1.29
CA GLU A 182 12.63 6.44 0.53
C GLU A 182 11.81 5.50 1.43
N LEU A 183 12.48 4.68 2.26
CA LEU A 183 11.78 3.82 3.21
C LEU A 183 10.93 4.63 4.20
N CYS A 184 11.47 5.72 4.75
CA CYS A 184 10.78 6.60 5.70
C CYS A 184 9.54 7.23 5.07
N PHE A 185 9.64 7.69 3.82
CA PHE A 185 8.52 8.23 3.06
C PHE A 185 7.36 7.23 2.97
N ILE A 186 7.64 5.99 2.56
CA ILE A 186 6.60 4.96 2.45
C ILE A 186 6.10 4.50 3.84
N TYR A 187 7.00 4.40 4.83
CA TYR A 187 6.67 3.94 6.18
C TYR A 187 5.57 4.76 6.84
N ASN A 188 5.51 6.07 6.57
CA ASN A 188 4.45 6.93 7.10
C ASN A 188 3.03 6.49 6.73
N VAL A 189 2.88 5.67 5.68
CA VAL A 189 1.61 5.06 5.29
C VAL A 189 1.47 3.65 5.83
N PHE A 190 2.40 2.73 5.53
CA PHE A 190 2.16 1.33 5.88
C PHE A 190 2.37 0.99 7.36
N LYS A 191 2.87 1.93 8.19
CA LYS A 191 2.98 1.74 9.65
C LYS A 191 1.64 1.44 10.34
N TYR A 192 0.52 1.79 9.71
CA TYR A 192 -0.84 1.51 10.20
C TYR A 192 -1.39 0.13 9.78
N LEU A 193 -0.61 -0.65 9.01
CA LEU A 193 -1.02 -1.99 8.55
C LEU A 193 -0.58 -3.12 9.50
N TYR A 194 0.15 -2.79 10.57
CA TYR A 194 0.83 -3.73 11.47
C TYR A 194 0.49 -3.45 12.93
#